data_AF-A0A2V8GKM3-F1
#
_entry.id   AF-A0A2V8GKM3-F1
#
_cell.length_a   1.000
_cell.length_b   1.000
_cell.length_c   1.000
_cell.angle_alpha   90.00
_cell.angle_beta   90.00
_cell.angle_gamma   90.00
#
_symmetry.space_group_name_H-M   'P 1'
#
loop_
_entity.id
_entity.type
_entity.pdbx_description
1 polymer ?
#
loop_
_entity_poly.entity_id
_entity_poly.type
_entity_poly.pdbx_seq_one_letter_code
_entity_poly.pdbx_strand_id
1 'polypeptide(L)'
;MLQPSATLLETVATRADSRGLQLAERVGAVAFVTVLTAIAAQVSIPLPFTPVPFTFQPMVVLLGGAALGARLGMTSQILYLALGIAGLPVFAASATLPPGAARLLGPTGGYLMSYPFAACLAGYLAERGS
;
A
#
# COMPACT_ATOMS: atom_id res chain seq x y z
N MET A 1 9.06 54.38 -2.73
CA MET A 1 8.60 53.10 -3.32
C MET A 1 8.70 52.05 -2.22
N LEU A 2 7.63 51.87 -1.44
CA LEU A 2 7.54 50.87 -0.37
C LEU A 2 6.89 49.61 -0.97
N GLN A 3 7.67 48.53 -1.10
CA GLN A 3 7.12 47.23 -1.48
C GLN A 3 6.23 46.71 -0.33
N PRO A 4 4.97 46.33 -0.57
CA PRO A 4 4.11 45.76 0.46
C PRO A 4 4.69 44.43 0.91
N SER A 5 4.96 44.32 2.21
CA SER A 5 5.41 43.11 2.88
C SER A 5 4.38 41.99 2.74
N ALA A 6 4.73 40.93 2.00
CA ALA A 6 4.08 39.62 2.06
C ALA A 6 3.94 39.26 3.55
N THR A 7 2.72 39.36 4.04
CA THR A 7 2.44 39.42 5.47
C THR A 7 2.60 38.01 6.05
N LEU A 8 3.15 37.86 7.26
CA LEU A 8 3.36 36.54 7.89
C LEU A 8 2.10 35.65 7.89
N LEU A 9 0.92 36.26 7.92
CA LEU A 9 -0.38 35.60 7.78
C LEU A 9 -0.55 34.88 6.44
N GLU A 10 -0.05 35.45 5.35
CA GLU A 10 -0.11 34.87 4.02
C GLU A 10 0.79 33.64 3.90
N THR A 11 1.97 33.66 4.54
CA THR A 11 2.87 32.49 4.61
C THR A 11 2.30 31.37 5.49
N VAL A 12 1.63 31.71 6.60
CA VAL A 12 0.99 30.71 7.48
C VAL A 12 -0.23 30.11 6.78
N ALA A 13 -1.07 30.92 6.14
CA ALA A 13 -2.24 30.46 5.40
C ALA A 13 -1.86 29.56 4.20
N THR A 14 -0.88 29.96 3.39
CA THR A 14 -0.39 29.14 2.26
C THR A 14 0.29 27.85 2.70
N ARG A 15 1.02 27.84 3.84
CA ARG A 15 1.58 26.61 4.41
C ARG A 15 0.52 25.66 4.96
N ALA A 16 -0.58 26.18 5.52
CA ALA A 16 -1.66 25.35 6.04
C ALA A 16 -2.41 24.64 4.91
N ASP A 17 -2.73 25.37 3.84
CA ASP A 17 -3.43 24.85 2.66
C ASP A 17 -2.59 23.79 1.92
N SER A 18 -1.32 24.10 1.65
CA SER A 18 -0.40 23.16 0.99
C SER A 18 -0.10 21.90 1.81
N ARG A 19 -0.12 21.96 3.15
CA ARG A 19 0.01 20.77 4.02
C ARG A 19 -1.21 19.87 3.92
N GLY A 20 -2.41 20.45 3.86
CA GLY A 20 -3.65 19.71 3.68
C GLY A 20 -3.65 18.95 2.35
N LEU A 21 -3.30 19.63 1.27
CA LEU A 21 -3.19 19.01 -0.06
C LEU A 21 -2.15 17.89 -0.10
N GLN A 22 -0.94 18.12 0.44
CA GLN A 22 0.11 17.09 0.49
C GLN A 22 -0.31 15.86 1.31
N LEU A 23 -1.05 16.06 2.41
CA LEU A 23 -1.57 14.94 3.18
C LEU A 23 -2.61 14.16 2.39
N ALA A 24 -3.53 14.86 1.73
CA ALA A 24 -4.55 14.25 0.88
C ALA A 24 -3.93 13.44 -0.26
N GLU A 25 -2.89 13.96 -0.92
CA GLU A 25 -2.13 13.27 -1.96
C GLU A 25 -1.47 11.99 -1.42
N ARG A 26 -0.81 12.06 -0.26
CA ARG A 26 -0.16 10.88 0.36
C ARG A 26 -1.18 9.82 0.74
N VAL A 27 -2.29 10.22 1.36
CA VAL A 27 -3.38 9.30 1.74
C VAL A 27 -3.99 8.69 0.48
N GLY A 28 -4.23 9.49 -0.56
CA GLY A 28 -4.73 9.04 -1.85
C GLY A 28 -3.81 8.02 -2.51
N ALA A 29 -2.49 8.27 -2.53
CA ALA A 29 -1.50 7.34 -3.07
C ALA A 29 -1.46 6.00 -2.30
N VAL A 30 -1.47 6.07 -0.96
CA VAL A 30 -1.50 4.88 -0.09
C VAL A 30 -2.78 4.07 -0.34
N ALA A 31 -3.94 4.72 -0.38
CA ALA A 31 -5.22 4.07 -0.66
C ALA A 31 -5.23 3.46 -2.08
N PHE A 32 -4.70 4.17 -3.07
CA PHE A 32 -4.61 3.70 -4.44
C PHE A 32 -3.79 2.41 -4.55
N VAL A 33 -2.57 2.37 -3.99
CA VAL A 33 -1.74 1.15 -4.01
C VAL A 33 -2.39 0.01 -3.22
N THR A 34 -3.07 0.32 -2.12
CA THR A 34 -3.83 -0.66 -1.33
C THR A 34 -4.92 -1.32 -2.18
N VAL A 35 -5.74 -0.52 -2.86
CA VAL A 35 -6.81 -0.99 -3.74
C VAL A 35 -6.23 -1.74 -4.95
N LEU A 36 -5.17 -1.22 -5.56
CA LEU A 36 -4.50 -1.88 -6.67
C LEU A 36 -3.95 -3.25 -6.26
N THR A 37 -3.39 -3.37 -5.06
CA THR A 37 -2.93 -4.65 -4.50
C THR A 37 -4.09 -5.62 -4.33
N ALA A 38 -5.24 -5.14 -3.84
CA ALA A 38 -6.45 -5.96 -3.70
C ALA A 38 -7.00 -6.44 -5.04
N ILE A 39 -7.02 -5.58 -6.07
CA ILE A 39 -7.44 -5.93 -7.43
C ILE A 39 -6.48 -6.96 -8.03
N ALA A 40 -5.18 -6.74 -7.91
CA ALA A 40 -4.16 -7.67 -8.40
C ALA A 40 -4.19 -9.03 -7.69
N ALA A 41 -4.67 -9.07 -6.44
CA ALA A 41 -4.91 -10.31 -5.72
C ALA A 41 -6.08 -11.13 -6.30
N GLN A 42 -7.08 -10.47 -6.90
CA GLN A 42 -8.22 -11.15 -7.53
C GLN A 42 -7.84 -11.83 -8.84
N VAL A 43 -6.83 -11.31 -9.54
CA VAL A 43 -6.24 -11.95 -10.72
C VAL A 43 -5.38 -13.12 -10.24
N SER A 44 -6.05 -14.24 -9.96
CA SER A 44 -5.45 -15.43 -9.38
C SER A 44 -5.76 -16.67 -10.21
N ILE A 45 -4.74 -17.49 -10.45
CA ILE A 45 -4.85 -18.76 -11.17
C ILE A 45 -4.55 -19.88 -10.16
N PRO A 46 -5.54 -20.71 -9.81
CA PRO A 46 -5.33 -21.84 -8.91
C PRO A 46 -4.45 -22.89 -9.61
N LEU A 47 -3.49 -23.43 -8.87
CA LEU A 47 -2.57 -24.45 -9.35
C LEU A 47 -2.94 -25.79 -8.72
N PRO A 48 -3.04 -26.90 -9.48
CA PRO A 48 -3.55 -28.17 -8.96
C PRO A 48 -2.63 -28.87 -7.95
N PHE A 49 -1.36 -28.45 -7.85
CA PHE A 49 -0.33 -29.07 -7.00
C PHE A 49 -0.02 -28.27 -5.72
N THR A 50 -0.60 -27.07 -5.54
CA THR A 50 -0.33 -26.23 -4.36
C THR A 50 -1.58 -25.48 -3.91
N PRO A 51 -1.82 -25.33 -2.59
CA PRO A 51 -2.93 -24.53 -2.07
C PRO A 51 -2.73 -23.01 -2.25
N VAL A 52 -1.55 -22.57 -2.71
CA VAL A 52 -1.23 -21.15 -2.94
C VAL A 52 -1.45 -20.82 -4.42
N PRO A 53 -2.44 -19.96 -4.76
CA PRO A 53 -2.68 -19.58 -6.14
C PRO A 53 -1.56 -18.68 -6.68
N PHE A 54 -1.33 -18.72 -7.99
CA PHE A 54 -0.46 -17.76 -8.67
C PHE A 54 -1.21 -16.42 -8.84
N THR A 55 -0.62 -15.30 -8.42
CA THR A 55 -1.25 -13.98 -8.46
C THR A 55 -0.28 -12.88 -8.89
N PHE A 56 -0.83 -11.76 -9.35
CA PHE A 56 -0.04 -10.55 -9.64
C PHE A 56 0.19 -9.65 -8.43
N GLN A 57 -0.33 -10.06 -7.27
CA GLN A 57 -0.25 -9.29 -6.04
C GLN A 57 1.19 -8.93 -5.64
N PRO A 58 2.18 -9.85 -5.64
CA PRO A 58 3.55 -9.50 -5.27
C PRO A 58 4.20 -8.47 -6.20
N MET A 59 3.82 -8.42 -7.49
CA MET A 59 4.31 -7.38 -8.40
C MET A 59 3.84 -6.00 -7.96
N VAL A 60 2.56 -5.84 -7.62
CA VAL A 60 2.03 -4.55 -7.14
C VAL A 60 2.63 -4.16 -5.80
N VAL A 61 2.91 -5.11 -4.91
CA VAL A 61 3.59 -4.85 -3.64
C VAL A 61 4.97 -4.21 -3.87
N LEU A 62 5.77 -4.80 -4.77
CA LEU A 62 7.13 -4.32 -5.05
C LEU A 62 7.11 -3.00 -5.84
N LEU A 63 6.31 -2.91 -6.91
CA LEU A 63 6.21 -1.71 -7.74
C LEU A 63 5.58 -0.54 -6.97
N GLY A 64 4.53 -0.81 -6.20
CA GLY A 64 3.89 0.17 -5.33
C GLY A 64 4.82 0.64 -4.22
N GLY A 65 5.60 -0.27 -3.62
CA GLY A 65 6.66 0.09 -2.67
C GLY A 65 7.73 0.99 -3.29
N ALA A 66 8.25 0.62 -4.46
CA ALA A 66 9.23 1.40 -5.20
C ALA A 66 8.69 2.80 -5.59
N ALA A 67 7.41 2.90 -5.99
CA ALA A 67 6.79 4.15 -6.41
C ALA A 67 6.47 5.11 -5.25
N LEU A 68 6.05 4.57 -4.10
CA LEU A 68 5.66 5.39 -2.93
C LEU A 68 6.82 5.68 -1.97
N GLY A 69 7.95 5.00 -2.13
CA GLY A 69 9.05 5.02 -1.18
C GLY A 69 8.81 4.12 0.04
N ALA A 70 9.83 3.99 0.90
CA ALA A 70 9.86 2.98 1.96
C ALA A 70 8.68 3.13 2.93
N ARG A 71 8.42 4.35 3.39
CA ARG A 71 7.44 4.62 4.45
C ARG A 71 5.99 4.50 3.95
N LEU A 72 5.67 5.13 2.82
CA LEU A 72 4.30 5.11 2.28
C LEU A 72 3.98 3.75 1.63
N GLY A 73 4.96 3.12 0.99
CA GLY A 73 4.87 1.74 0.50
C GLY A 73 4.52 0.76 1.62
N MET A 74 5.30 0.75 2.72
CA MET A 74 4.99 -0.07 3.89
C MET A 74 3.60 0.21 4.46
N THR A 75 3.23 1.49 4.59
CA THR A 75 1.91 1.89 5.12
C THR A 75 0.76 1.35 4.26
N SER A 76 0.90 1.37 2.93
CA SER A 76 -0.12 0.82 2.02
C SER A 76 -0.33 -0.68 2.21
N GLN A 77 0.74 -1.44 2.43
CA GLN A 77 0.63 -2.88 2.63
C GLN A 77 0.12 -3.23 4.03
N ILE A 78 0.44 -2.43 5.04
CA ILE A 78 -0.18 -2.56 6.38
C ILE A 78 -1.70 -2.30 6.27
N LEU A 79 -2.12 -1.25 5.57
CA LEU A 79 -3.53 -0.97 5.35
C LEU A 79 -4.22 -2.11 4.61
N TYR A 80 -3.59 -2.65 3.57
CA TYR A 80 -4.08 -3.83 2.84
C TYR A 80 -4.32 -5.03 3.77
N LEU A 81 -3.34 -5.35 4.64
CA LEU A 81 -3.49 -6.43 5.62
C LEU A 81 -4.60 -6.13 6.63
N ALA A 82 -4.68 -4.89 7.13
CA ALA A 82 -5.71 -4.50 8.09
C ALA A 82 -7.13 -4.68 7.51
N LEU A 83 -7.36 -4.29 6.25
CA LEU A 83 -8.64 -4.49 5.57
C LEU A 83 -8.98 -5.98 5.44
N GLY A 84 -8.02 -6.81 5.05
CA GLY A 84 -8.25 -8.25 4.96
C GLY A 84 -8.45 -8.94 6.30
N ILE A 85 -7.78 -8.49 7.36
CA ILE A 85 -8.00 -8.95 8.75
C ILE A 85 -9.40 -8.57 9.23
N ALA A 86 -9.88 -7.38 8.89
CA ALA A 86 -11.23 -6.91 9.19
C ALA A 86 -12.33 -7.69 8.46
N GLY A 87 -11.97 -8.65 7.60
CA GLY A 87 -12.90 -9.56 6.93
C GLY A 87 -13.29 -9.12 5.52
N LEU A 88 -12.70 -8.05 5.00
CA LEU A 88 -12.96 -7.68 3.61
C LEU A 88 -12.34 -8.70 2.65
N PRO A 89 -13.00 -9.03 1.53
CA PRO A 89 -12.51 -9.99 0.54
C PRO A 89 -11.42 -9.38 -0.37
N VAL A 90 -10.36 -8.82 0.22
CA VAL A 90 -9.24 -8.18 -0.51
C VAL A 90 -8.07 -9.13 -0.78
N PHE A 91 -8.00 -10.25 -0.06
CA PHE A 91 -7.01 -11.30 -0.29
C PHE A 91 -7.35 -12.12 -1.53
N ALA A 92 -6.34 -12.78 -2.10
CA ALA A 92 -6.52 -13.70 -3.21
C ALA A 92 -7.52 -14.81 -2.85
N ALA A 93 -8.13 -15.43 -3.87
CA ALA A 93 -9.06 -16.53 -3.67
C ALA A 93 -8.42 -17.68 -2.88
N SER A 94 -9.21 -18.34 -2.04
CA SER A 94 -8.79 -19.50 -1.27
C SER A 94 -9.85 -20.58 -1.33
N ALA A 95 -9.44 -21.80 -1.62
CA ALA A 95 -10.34 -22.95 -1.56
C ALA A 95 -10.62 -23.40 -0.11
N THR A 96 -9.77 -23.01 0.84
CA THR A 96 -9.75 -23.63 2.19
C THR A 96 -10.19 -22.69 3.30
N LEU A 97 -10.01 -21.37 3.15
CA LEU A 97 -10.20 -20.41 4.23
C LEU A 97 -11.08 -19.24 3.79
N PRO A 98 -12.05 -18.82 4.63
CA PRO A 98 -12.81 -17.61 4.38
C PRO A 98 -11.92 -16.35 4.49
N PRO A 99 -12.35 -15.20 3.94
CA PRO A 99 -11.72 -13.91 4.19
C PRO A 99 -11.64 -13.61 5.70
N GLY A 100 -10.59 -12.88 6.11
CA GLY A 100 -10.35 -12.56 7.52
C GLY A 100 -8.96 -12.93 8.02
N ALA A 101 -8.76 -12.77 9.32
CA ALA A 101 -7.50 -13.05 10.01
C ALA A 101 -6.99 -14.49 9.81
N ALA A 102 -7.87 -15.47 9.59
CA ALA A 102 -7.47 -16.86 9.35
C ALA A 102 -6.55 -17.02 8.13
N ARG A 103 -6.65 -16.11 7.13
CA ARG A 103 -5.79 -16.12 5.93
C ARG A 103 -4.31 -15.89 6.24
N LEU A 104 -4.00 -15.25 7.37
CA LEU A 104 -2.64 -15.00 7.86
C LEU A 104 -1.99 -16.22 8.50
N LEU A 105 -2.79 -17.15 9.04
CA LEU A 105 -2.32 -18.41 9.61
C LEU A 105 -2.39 -19.57 8.61
N GLY A 106 -2.96 -19.31 7.42
CA GLY A 106 -3.09 -20.28 6.35
C GLY A 106 -1.86 -20.40 5.44
N PRO A 107 -1.95 -21.19 4.36
CA PRO A 107 -0.84 -21.44 3.43
C PRO A 107 -0.28 -20.17 2.77
N THR A 108 -1.13 -19.16 2.56
CA THR A 108 -0.74 -17.86 1.97
C THR A 108 -0.25 -16.85 3.00
N GLY A 109 -0.28 -17.19 4.29
CA GLY A 109 -0.02 -16.27 5.40
C GLY A 109 1.38 -15.66 5.36
N GLY A 110 2.40 -16.49 5.08
CA GLY A 110 3.78 -16.03 4.98
C GLY A 110 3.98 -14.95 3.91
N TYR A 111 3.31 -15.10 2.75
CA TYR A 111 3.33 -14.09 1.69
C TYR A 111 2.69 -12.79 2.18
N LEU A 112 1.48 -12.86 2.73
CA LEU A 112 0.75 -11.70 3.25
C LEU A 112 1.60 -10.92 4.28
N MET A 113 2.17 -11.62 5.26
CA MET A 113 2.99 -11.00 6.31
C MET A 113 4.31 -10.40 5.80
N SER A 114 4.84 -10.91 4.69
CA SER A 114 6.07 -10.39 4.08
C SER A 114 5.85 -9.06 3.35
N TYR A 115 4.63 -8.75 2.89
CA TYR A 115 4.39 -7.63 1.98
C TYR A 115 4.75 -6.25 2.54
N PRO A 116 4.46 -5.90 3.81
CA PRO A 116 4.94 -4.64 4.38
C PRO A 116 6.46 -4.51 4.34
N PHE A 117 7.18 -5.58 4.63
CA PHE A 117 8.64 -5.60 4.59
C PHE A 117 9.17 -5.54 3.16
N ALA A 118 8.56 -6.27 2.24
CA ALA A 118 8.93 -6.27 0.82
C ALA A 118 8.73 -4.89 0.19
N ALA A 119 7.59 -4.23 0.44
CA ALA A 119 7.34 -2.87 -0.05
C ALA A 119 8.27 -1.84 0.59
N CYS A 120 8.57 -1.98 1.89
CA CYS A 120 9.53 -1.13 2.59
C CYS A 120 10.92 -1.24 1.96
N LEU A 121 11.42 -2.46 1.76
CA LEU A 121 12.73 -2.71 1.17
C LEU A 121 12.80 -2.23 -0.29
N ALA A 122 11.77 -2.52 -1.09
CA ALA A 122 11.71 -2.05 -2.48
C ALA A 122 11.73 -0.51 -2.57
N GLY A 123 10.93 0.16 -1.74
CA GLY A 123 10.92 1.62 -1.65
C GLY A 123 12.25 2.21 -1.19
N TYR A 124 12.87 1.59 -0.18
CA TYR A 124 14.18 2.02 0.33
C TYR A 124 15.29 1.92 -0.71
N LEU A 125 15.29 0.84 -1.51
CA LEU A 125 16.25 0.68 -2.60
C LEU A 125 15.99 1.68 -3.72
N ALA A 126 14.72 1.96 -4.05
CA ALA A 126 14.34 2.94 -5.07
C ALA A 126 14.79 4.36 -4.69
N GLU A 127 14.59 4.78 -3.43
CA GLU A 127 15.01 6.09 -2.91
C GLU A 127 16.54 6.30 -2.95
N ARG A 128 17.33 5.23 -3.02
CA ARG A 128 18.79 5.29 -3.08
C ARG A 128 19.35 5.22 -4.49
N GLY A 129 18.56 4.72 -5.44
CA GLY A 129 18.92 4.62 -6.85
C GLY A 129 18.52 5.84 -7.67
N SER A 130 17.64 6.71 -7.14
CA SER A 130 17.20 7.98 -7.73
C SER A 130 18.12 9.14 -7.37
#